data_AF-A0A453GFC5-F1
#
_entry.id   AF-A0A453GFC5-F1
#
_cell.length_a   1.000
_cell.length_b   1.000
_cell.length_c   1.000
_cell.angle_alpha   90.00
_cell.angle_beta   90.00
_cell.angle_gamma   90.00
#
_symmetry.space_group_name_H-M   'P 1'
#
loop_
_entity.id
_entity.type
_entity.pdbx_description
1 polymer ?
#
loop_
_entity_poly.entity_id
_entity_poly.type
_entity_poly.pdbx_seq_one_letter_code
_entity_poly.pdbx_strand_id
1 'polypeptide(L)'
;MELNIMLLECCSQERTYLRYYGLLGQRFCMINKVFQENFEKCFVQQYSMIHRLETNKLRNVAKFFAHLLGTDALPWHVLAYIRLTEEDTTSSSRIFIKILFQELSEHLGIRLLNERLNDPNMQESFESVFPRDHPKNTRFSINFFTSIGLGGITESLREYLKNMPRMIMQQQKPPSPSESESSGESSDSGSSSQSESSSDESEKKRRKRRKK
;
A
#
# COMPACT_ATOMS: atom_id res chain seq x y z
N MET A 1 -31.19 -1.62 3.04
CA MET A 1 -30.23 -1.39 1.95
C MET A 1 -30.45 -0.03 1.30
N GLU A 2 -31.65 0.27 0.81
CA GLU A 2 -32.00 1.57 0.18
C GLU A 2 -31.59 2.81 0.98
N LEU A 3 -31.79 2.82 2.31
CA LEU A 3 -31.39 3.96 3.15
C LEU A 3 -29.89 4.24 3.11
N ASN A 4 -29.04 3.20 3.11
CA ASN A 4 -27.59 3.32 3.04
C ASN A 4 -27.15 3.85 1.68
N ILE A 5 -27.80 3.36 0.61
CA ILE A 5 -27.57 3.82 -0.76
C ILE A 5 -27.93 5.31 -0.86
N MET A 6 -29.13 5.69 -0.42
CA MET A 6 -29.58 7.08 -0.42
C MET A 6 -28.61 7.98 0.37
N LEU A 7 -28.18 7.57 1.56
CA LEU A 7 -27.21 8.34 2.35
C LEU A 7 -25.89 8.56 1.59
N LEU A 8 -25.39 7.50 0.96
CA LEU A 8 -24.14 7.54 0.21
C LEU A 8 -24.26 8.38 -1.06
N GLU A 9 -25.38 8.27 -1.77
CA GLU A 9 -25.69 9.09 -2.94
C GLU A 9 -25.78 10.56 -2.57
N CYS A 10 -26.53 10.92 -1.52
CA CYS A 10 -26.57 12.29 -1.01
C CYS A 10 -25.16 12.81 -0.69
N CYS A 11 -24.36 12.03 0.04
CA CYS A 11 -22.96 12.39 0.34
C CYS A 11 -22.12 12.62 -0.92
N SER A 12 -22.30 11.77 -1.95
CA SER A 12 -21.54 11.86 -3.20
C SER A 12 -21.86 13.11 -4.02
N GLN A 13 -23.08 13.62 -3.95
CA GLN A 13 -23.55 14.75 -4.76
C GLN A 13 -23.19 16.11 -4.14
N GLU A 14 -22.78 16.14 -2.88
CA GLU A 14 -22.33 17.38 -2.24
C GLU A 14 -21.12 18.00 -2.94
N ARG A 15 -21.06 19.34 -2.95
CA ARG A 15 -19.91 20.06 -3.53
C ARG A 15 -18.60 19.71 -2.80
N THR A 16 -18.69 19.49 -1.50
CA THR A 16 -17.57 19.15 -0.61
C THR A 16 -18.03 18.15 0.43
N TYR A 17 -17.15 17.21 0.81
CA TYR A 17 -17.47 16.25 1.85
C TYR A 17 -17.86 16.92 3.17
N LEU A 18 -19.05 16.60 3.67
CA LEU A 18 -19.52 17.01 4.98
C LEU A 18 -19.35 15.85 5.98
N ARG A 19 -18.57 16.09 7.05
CA ARG A 19 -18.31 15.09 8.11
C ARG A 19 -19.58 14.52 8.74
N TYR A 20 -20.68 15.27 8.69
CA TYR A 20 -22.00 14.82 9.11
C TYR A 20 -22.40 13.46 8.52
N TYR A 21 -22.14 13.22 7.23
CA TYR A 21 -22.49 11.95 6.58
C TYR A 21 -21.72 10.77 7.19
N GLY A 22 -20.41 10.91 7.41
CA GLY A 22 -19.59 9.88 8.06
C GLY A 22 -20.06 9.57 9.48
N LEU A 23 -20.38 10.61 10.27
CA LEU A 23 -20.93 10.44 11.63
C LEU A 23 -22.28 9.73 11.63
N LEU A 24 -23.16 10.07 10.68
CA LEU A 24 -24.46 9.43 10.54
C LEU A 24 -24.33 7.96 10.12
N GLY A 25 -23.46 7.67 9.14
CA GLY A 25 -23.14 6.31 8.72
C GLY A 25 -22.57 5.47 9.87
N GLN A 26 -21.64 6.04 10.65
CA GLN A 26 -21.07 5.41 11.85
C GLN A 26 -22.17 5.06 12.86
N ARG A 27 -23.08 6.00 13.16
CA ARG A 27 -24.20 5.76 14.08
C ARG A 27 -25.09 4.62 13.60
N PHE A 28 -25.41 4.56 12.31
CA PHE A 28 -26.20 3.45 11.76
C PHE A 28 -25.50 2.10 11.94
N CYS A 29 -24.20 2.00 11.62
CA CYS A 29 -23.43 0.77 11.82
C CYS A 29 -23.43 0.32 13.29
N MET A 30 -23.32 1.26 14.23
CA MET A 30 -23.30 0.97 15.67
C MET A 30 -24.67 0.57 16.24
N ILE A 31 -25.77 0.98 15.60
CA ILE A 31 -27.13 0.63 16.03
C ILE A 31 -27.48 -0.81 15.64
N ASN A 32 -27.18 -1.21 14.41
CA ASN A 32 -27.52 -2.54 13.92
C ASN A 32 -26.52 -3.01 12.86
N LYS A 33 -26.04 -4.24 13.03
CA LYS A 33 -25.12 -4.92 12.10
C LYS A 33 -25.65 -5.01 10.66
N VAL A 34 -26.97 -5.04 10.47
CA VAL A 34 -27.59 -4.98 9.13
C VAL A 34 -27.17 -3.72 8.36
N PHE A 35 -26.97 -2.58 9.03
CA PHE A 35 -26.47 -1.37 8.37
C PHE A 35 -24.99 -1.49 7.99
N GLN A 36 -24.17 -2.11 8.83
CA GLN A 36 -22.77 -2.39 8.53
C GLN A 36 -22.65 -3.26 7.27
N GLU A 37 -23.35 -4.38 7.21
CA GLU A 37 -23.37 -5.28 6.04
C GLU A 37 -23.88 -4.59 4.77
N ASN A 38 -24.86 -3.70 4.91
CA ASN A 38 -25.34 -2.90 3.78
C ASN A 38 -24.29 -1.90 3.29
N PHE A 39 -23.52 -1.26 4.19
CA PHE A 39 -22.42 -0.38 3.78
C PHE A 39 -21.24 -1.14 3.17
N GLU A 40 -20.97 -2.37 3.61
CA GLU A 40 -19.99 -3.24 2.94
C GLU A 40 -20.41 -3.52 1.49
N LYS A 41 -21.67 -3.90 1.28
CA LYS A 41 -22.22 -4.10 -0.08
C LYS A 41 -22.13 -2.81 -0.91
N CYS A 42 -22.45 -1.66 -0.31
CA CYS A 42 -22.31 -0.36 -0.97
C CYS A 42 -20.86 -0.08 -1.37
N PHE A 43 -19.88 -0.39 -0.51
CA PHE A 43 -18.45 -0.23 -0.82
C PHE A 43 -18.06 -1.02 -2.08
N VAL A 44 -18.41 -2.31 -2.11
CA VAL A 44 -18.11 -3.19 -3.24
C VAL A 44 -18.77 -2.70 -4.53
N GLN A 45 -20.05 -2.32 -4.46
CA GLN A 45 -20.79 -1.78 -5.60
C GLN A 45 -20.17 -0.48 -6.12
N GLN A 46 -19.88 0.47 -5.24
CA GLN A 46 -19.26 1.75 -5.63
C GLN A 46 -17.87 1.56 -6.22
N TYR A 47 -17.04 0.67 -5.63
CA TYR A 47 -15.71 0.40 -6.14
C TYR A 47 -15.76 -0.28 -7.53
N SER A 48 -16.73 -1.17 -7.77
CA SER A 48 -16.91 -1.82 -9.09
C SER A 48 -17.25 -0.84 -10.22
N MET A 49 -18.01 0.22 -9.90
CA MET A 49 -18.44 1.24 -10.87
C MET A 49 -17.61 2.53 -10.80
N ILE A 50 -16.46 2.50 -10.13
CA ILE A 50 -15.69 3.69 -9.77
C ILE A 50 -15.19 4.50 -10.96
N HIS A 51 -14.93 3.82 -12.08
CA HIS A 51 -14.50 4.43 -13.34
C HIS A 51 -15.59 5.32 -13.96
N ARG A 52 -16.86 5.16 -13.57
CA ARG A 52 -17.99 5.97 -14.04
C ARG A 52 -18.25 7.20 -13.18
N LEU A 53 -17.57 7.32 -12.03
CA LEU A 53 -17.76 8.40 -11.09
C LEU A 53 -16.84 9.58 -11.43
N GLU A 54 -17.38 10.78 -11.37
CA GLU A 54 -16.62 12.01 -11.49
C GLU A 54 -15.73 12.24 -10.26
N THR A 55 -14.64 13.00 -10.44
CA THR A 55 -13.62 13.25 -9.41
C THR A 55 -14.17 13.76 -8.07
N ASN A 56 -15.23 14.59 -8.12
CA ASN A 56 -15.82 15.13 -6.90
C ASN A 56 -16.58 14.06 -6.10
N LYS A 57 -17.30 13.17 -6.80
CA LYS A 57 -17.99 12.02 -6.19
C LYS A 57 -16.98 11.05 -5.59
N LEU A 58 -15.90 10.75 -6.32
CA LEU A 58 -14.80 9.91 -5.81
C LEU A 58 -14.25 10.44 -4.48
N ARG A 59 -14.03 11.76 -4.40
CA ARG A 59 -13.52 12.41 -3.18
C ARG A 59 -14.46 12.22 -2.00
N ASN A 60 -15.74 12.50 -2.17
CA ASN A 60 -16.70 12.44 -1.08
C ASN A 60 -16.92 10.99 -0.62
N VAL A 61 -17.08 10.06 -1.57
CA VAL A 61 -17.28 8.63 -1.27
C VAL A 61 -16.03 8.04 -0.58
N ALA A 62 -14.82 8.39 -1.02
CA ALA A 62 -13.59 7.96 -0.38
C ALA A 62 -13.49 8.46 1.07
N LYS A 63 -13.77 9.74 1.31
CA LYS A 63 -13.77 10.34 2.67
C LYS A 63 -14.82 9.70 3.58
N PHE A 64 -16.01 9.41 3.04
CA PHE A 64 -17.07 8.72 3.77
C PHE A 64 -16.60 7.34 4.25
N PHE A 65 -16.06 6.51 3.35
CA PHE A 65 -15.59 5.17 3.74
C PHE A 65 -14.35 5.20 4.61
N ALA A 66 -13.44 6.15 4.42
CA ALA A 66 -12.30 6.36 5.33
C ALA A 66 -12.77 6.70 6.74
N HIS A 67 -13.83 7.51 6.89
CA HIS A 67 -14.42 7.78 8.20
C HIS A 67 -14.95 6.51 8.86
N LEU A 68 -15.70 5.67 8.11
CA LEU A 68 -16.26 4.44 8.66
C LEU A 68 -15.18 3.42 9.05
N LEU A 69 -14.13 3.26 8.23
CA LEU A 69 -13.00 2.38 8.52
C LEU A 69 -12.16 2.89 9.70
N GLY A 70 -11.89 4.20 9.74
CA GLY A 70 -11.11 4.82 10.82
C GLY A 70 -11.80 4.86 12.17
N THR A 71 -13.13 4.69 12.21
CA THR A 71 -13.94 4.63 13.44
C THR A 71 -14.40 3.22 13.80
N ASP A 72 -13.87 2.19 13.12
CA ASP A 72 -14.25 0.78 13.29
C ASP A 72 -15.76 0.50 13.09
N ALA A 73 -16.45 1.39 12.38
CA ALA A 73 -17.84 1.22 11.99
C ALA A 73 -17.99 0.24 10.82
N LEU A 74 -16.97 0.13 9.98
CA LEU A 74 -16.88 -0.81 8.88
C LEU A 74 -15.63 -1.68 9.06
N PRO A 75 -15.72 -3.00 8.89
CA PRO A 75 -14.57 -3.87 9.00
C PRO A 75 -13.60 -3.69 7.82
N TRP A 76 -12.33 -3.92 8.08
CA TRP A 76 -11.24 -3.61 7.14
C TRP A 76 -11.11 -4.62 5.99
N HIS A 77 -11.79 -5.78 6.06
CA HIS A 77 -11.79 -6.78 4.99
C HIS A 77 -12.35 -6.25 3.68
N VAL A 78 -13.14 -5.16 3.70
CA VAL A 78 -13.62 -4.49 2.48
C VAL A 78 -12.46 -3.98 1.60
N LEU A 79 -11.26 -3.76 2.15
CA LEU A 79 -10.09 -3.39 1.36
C LEU A 79 -9.60 -4.50 0.43
N ALA A 80 -10.00 -5.76 0.65
CA ALA A 80 -9.66 -6.90 -0.22
C ALA A 80 -10.21 -6.75 -1.65
N TYR A 81 -11.27 -5.95 -1.83
CA TYR A 81 -11.83 -5.66 -3.15
C TYR A 81 -10.98 -4.66 -3.95
N ILE A 82 -10.03 -3.99 -3.30
CA ILE A 82 -9.10 -3.07 -3.96
C ILE A 82 -7.87 -3.87 -4.43
N ARG A 83 -7.67 -3.94 -5.74
CA ARG A 83 -6.41 -4.40 -6.35
C ARG A 83 -5.56 -3.20 -6.76
N LEU A 84 -4.34 -3.11 -6.24
CA LEU A 84 -3.37 -2.05 -6.56
C LEU A 84 -2.24 -2.61 -7.45
N THR A 85 -2.59 -2.90 -8.70
CA THR A 85 -1.65 -3.32 -9.75
C THR A 85 -1.67 -2.33 -10.91
N GLU A 86 -0.64 -2.36 -11.77
CA GLU A 86 -0.61 -1.49 -12.96
C GLU A 86 -1.76 -1.80 -13.93
N GLU A 87 -2.10 -3.09 -14.07
CA GLU A 87 -3.09 -3.61 -15.02
C GLU A 87 -4.54 -3.44 -14.54
N ASP A 88 -4.82 -3.64 -13.25
CA ASP A 88 -6.20 -3.62 -12.72
C ASP A 88 -6.65 -2.23 -12.24
N THR A 89 -5.75 -1.23 -12.22
CA THR A 89 -6.08 0.11 -11.71
C THR A 89 -6.29 1.16 -12.79
N THR A 90 -7.46 1.78 -12.76
CA THR A 90 -7.76 2.98 -13.56
C THR A 90 -7.29 4.26 -12.85
N SER A 91 -7.27 5.38 -13.57
CA SER A 91 -7.02 6.71 -12.97
C SER A 91 -8.02 7.03 -11.85
N SER A 92 -9.31 6.73 -12.04
CA SER A 92 -10.35 6.90 -11.02
C SER A 92 -10.10 6.05 -9.78
N SER A 93 -9.72 4.77 -9.96
CA SER A 93 -9.36 3.87 -8.86
C SER A 93 -8.18 4.45 -8.06
N ARG A 94 -7.13 4.92 -8.74
CA ARG A 94 -5.95 5.54 -8.10
C ARG A 94 -6.30 6.79 -7.31
N ILE A 95 -7.17 7.66 -7.84
CA ILE A 95 -7.65 8.86 -7.14
C ILE A 95 -8.41 8.47 -5.87
N PHE A 96 -9.29 7.47 -5.97
CA PHE A 96 -10.05 6.99 -4.82
C PHE A 96 -9.15 6.42 -3.72
N ILE A 97 -8.26 5.48 -4.08
CA ILE A 97 -7.34 4.85 -3.12
C ILE A 97 -6.44 5.91 -2.48
N LYS A 98 -5.95 6.89 -3.26
CA LYS A 98 -5.17 8.01 -2.73
C LYS A 98 -5.94 8.76 -1.64
N ILE A 99 -7.18 9.18 -1.94
CA ILE A 99 -7.98 9.97 -0.99
C ILE A 99 -8.35 9.13 0.24
N LEU A 100 -8.72 7.86 0.04
CA LEU A 100 -9.09 6.92 1.10
C LEU A 100 -7.95 6.78 2.13
N PHE A 101 -6.74 6.46 1.66
CA PHE A 101 -5.60 6.26 2.55
C PHE A 101 -5.05 7.56 3.15
N GLN A 102 -5.12 8.68 2.43
CA GLN A 102 -4.75 9.98 2.98
C GLN A 102 -5.69 10.36 4.14
N GLU A 103 -7.00 10.19 3.97
CA GLU A 103 -7.97 10.47 5.02
C GLU A 103 -7.83 9.51 6.22
N LEU A 104 -7.58 8.22 5.96
CA LEU A 104 -7.28 7.25 7.03
C LEU A 104 -6.05 7.64 7.84
N SER A 105 -4.99 8.08 7.17
CA SER A 105 -3.78 8.56 7.83
C SER A 105 -4.01 9.86 8.61
N GLU A 106 -4.92 10.72 8.15
CA GLU A 106 -5.30 11.94 8.87
C GLU A 106 -6.11 11.63 10.13
N HIS A 107 -7.01 10.64 10.07
CA HIS A 107 -7.84 10.22 11.20
C HIS A 107 -7.08 9.41 12.27
N LEU A 108 -6.28 8.43 11.85
CA LEU A 108 -5.60 7.49 12.75
C LEU A 108 -4.15 7.90 13.07
N GLY A 109 -3.53 8.67 12.18
CA GLY A 109 -2.09 8.84 12.16
C GLY A 109 -1.37 7.67 11.46
N ILE A 110 -0.19 7.98 10.88
CA ILE A 110 0.59 7.01 10.10
C ILE A 110 1.03 5.77 10.90
N ARG A 111 1.31 5.95 12.21
CA ARG A 111 1.78 4.87 13.08
C ARG A 111 0.71 3.81 13.32
N LEU A 112 -0.48 4.25 13.76
CA LEU A 112 -1.60 3.36 14.04
C LEU A 112 -2.15 2.73 12.75
N LEU A 113 -2.17 3.50 11.66
CA LEU A 113 -2.51 2.95 10.35
C LEU A 113 -1.56 1.82 9.95
N ASN A 114 -0.24 2.02 10.12
CA ASN A 114 0.74 0.98 9.81
C ASN A 114 0.58 -0.26 10.70
N GLU A 115 0.30 -0.09 11.99
CA GLU A 115 0.03 -1.21 12.90
C GLU A 115 -1.17 -2.04 12.44
N ARG A 116 -2.29 -1.39 12.10
CA ARG A 116 -3.48 -2.07 11.59
C ARG A 116 -3.26 -2.81 10.27
N LEU A 117 -2.51 -2.19 9.35
CA LEU A 117 -2.20 -2.80 8.06
C LEU A 117 -1.23 -3.99 8.17
N ASN A 118 -0.47 -4.09 9.26
CA ASN A 118 0.42 -5.21 9.54
C ASN A 118 -0.20 -6.24 10.51
N ASP A 119 -1.49 -6.15 10.82
CA ASP A 119 -2.19 -7.16 11.63
C ASP A 119 -2.12 -8.53 10.93
N PRO A 120 -1.56 -9.58 11.59
CA PRO A 120 -1.47 -10.93 11.02
C PRO A 120 -2.81 -11.50 10.58
N ASN A 121 -3.90 -11.18 11.29
CA ASN A 121 -5.22 -11.76 11.03
C ASN A 121 -5.88 -11.21 9.76
N MET A 122 -5.44 -10.04 9.29
CA MET A 122 -6.04 -9.34 8.15
C MET A 122 -5.10 -9.29 6.93
N GLN A 123 -3.93 -9.93 6.98
CA GLN A 123 -2.95 -9.88 5.88
C GLN A 123 -3.55 -10.32 4.53
N GLU A 124 -4.39 -11.37 4.53
CA GLU A 124 -5.07 -11.83 3.32
C GLU A 124 -5.97 -10.75 2.69
N SER A 125 -6.62 -9.93 3.52
CA SER A 125 -7.46 -8.83 3.04
C SER A 125 -6.66 -7.66 2.48
N PHE A 126 -5.37 -7.57 2.78
CA PHE A 126 -4.50 -6.48 2.35
C PHE A 126 -3.53 -6.89 1.24
N GLU A 127 -3.45 -8.17 0.92
CA GLU A 127 -2.55 -8.71 -0.12
C GLU A 127 -2.79 -8.06 -1.48
N SER A 128 -4.04 -7.77 -1.83
CA SER A 128 -4.40 -7.11 -3.08
C SER A 128 -3.95 -5.64 -3.17
N VAL A 129 -3.76 -4.98 -2.03
CA VAL A 129 -3.28 -3.58 -1.92
C VAL A 129 -1.76 -3.52 -1.75
N PHE A 130 -1.20 -4.50 -1.04
CA PHE A 130 0.23 -4.66 -0.77
C PHE A 130 0.77 -5.97 -1.38
N PRO A 131 0.76 -6.08 -2.72
CA PRO A 131 1.09 -7.31 -3.43
C PRO A 131 2.55 -7.74 -3.20
N ARG A 132 2.74 -9.03 -2.89
CA ARG A 132 4.04 -9.71 -2.70
C ARG A 132 4.32 -10.80 -3.74
N ASP A 133 3.42 -10.93 -4.72
CA ASP A 133 3.42 -11.91 -5.80
C ASP A 133 4.56 -11.67 -6.81
N HIS A 134 4.63 -10.47 -7.38
CA HIS A 134 5.55 -10.14 -8.46
C HIS A 134 6.28 -8.83 -8.15
N PRO A 135 7.61 -8.74 -8.38
CA PRO A 135 8.40 -7.55 -8.06
C PRO A 135 7.87 -6.26 -8.69
N LYS A 136 7.27 -6.34 -9.88
CA LYS A 136 6.66 -5.18 -10.55
C LYS A 136 5.47 -4.65 -9.76
N ASN A 137 4.57 -5.52 -9.31
CA ASN A 137 3.38 -5.15 -8.52
C ASN A 137 3.79 -4.57 -7.17
N THR A 138 4.75 -5.21 -6.49
CA THR A 138 5.30 -4.69 -5.22
C THR A 138 5.91 -3.31 -5.38
N ARG A 139 6.72 -3.09 -6.43
CA ARG A 139 7.30 -1.76 -6.73
C ARG A 139 6.22 -0.73 -7.06
N PHE A 140 5.20 -1.12 -7.81
CA PHE A 140 4.07 -0.25 -8.14
C PHE A 140 3.35 0.22 -6.87
N SER A 141 3.02 -0.69 -5.95
CA SER A 141 2.38 -0.34 -4.68
C SER A 141 3.27 0.57 -3.82
N ILE A 142 4.57 0.27 -3.69
CA ILE A 142 5.52 1.14 -2.97
C ILE A 142 5.56 2.55 -3.59
N ASN A 143 5.71 2.65 -4.91
CA ASN A 143 5.78 3.93 -5.61
C ASN A 143 4.46 4.72 -5.51
N PHE A 144 3.33 4.04 -5.55
CA PHE A 144 2.04 4.66 -5.35
C PHE A 144 1.95 5.29 -3.96
N PHE A 145 2.21 4.53 -2.89
CA PHE A 145 2.12 5.04 -1.52
C PHE A 145 3.17 6.11 -1.18
N THR A 146 4.38 6.04 -1.76
CA THR A 146 5.36 7.12 -1.62
C THR A 146 4.92 8.40 -2.33
N SER A 147 4.34 8.28 -3.54
CA SER A 147 3.87 9.45 -4.31
C SER A 147 2.74 10.22 -3.64
N ILE A 148 1.94 9.55 -2.80
CA ILE A 148 0.84 10.18 -2.05
C ILE A 148 1.24 10.65 -0.65
N GLY A 149 2.52 10.50 -0.28
CA GLY A 149 3.06 10.94 1.02
C GLY A 149 2.91 9.92 2.15
N LEU A 150 2.50 8.69 1.86
CA LEU A 150 2.29 7.61 2.84
C LEU A 150 3.39 6.55 2.73
N GLY A 151 4.63 6.95 2.52
CA GLY A 151 5.75 6.03 2.39
C GLY A 151 5.95 5.11 3.61
N GLY A 152 5.52 5.53 4.80
CA GLY A 152 5.71 4.78 6.05
C GLY A 152 4.95 3.44 6.12
N ILE A 153 3.82 3.30 5.42
CA ILE A 153 3.02 2.04 5.47
C ILE A 153 3.57 0.93 4.57
N THR A 154 4.63 1.21 3.79
CA THR A 154 5.21 0.26 2.83
C THR A 154 6.58 -0.25 3.26
N GLU A 155 6.97 -0.05 4.52
CA GLU A 155 8.30 -0.47 5.01
C GLU A 155 8.49 -1.98 4.92
N SER A 156 7.48 -2.77 5.31
CA SER A 156 7.50 -4.24 5.19
C SER A 156 7.66 -4.72 3.74
N LEU A 157 7.05 -4.04 2.77
CA LEU A 157 7.22 -4.32 1.35
C LEU A 157 8.62 -3.97 0.84
N ARG A 158 9.22 -2.88 1.34
CA ARG A 158 10.61 -2.51 1.00
C ARG A 158 11.60 -3.55 1.50
N GLU A 159 11.42 -4.02 2.74
CA GLU A 159 12.23 -5.10 3.31
C GLU A 159 12.07 -6.40 2.51
N TYR A 160 10.83 -6.75 2.15
CA TYR A 160 10.54 -7.90 1.29
C TYR A 160 11.29 -7.82 -0.05
N LEU A 161 11.25 -6.67 -0.74
CA LEU A 161 11.99 -6.47 -2.00
C LEU A 161 13.51 -6.54 -1.84
N LYS A 162 14.06 -6.05 -0.71
CA LYS A 162 15.50 -6.13 -0.42
C LYS A 162 15.95 -7.57 -0.20
N ASN A 163 15.11 -8.40 0.43
CA ASN A 163 15.41 -9.79 0.74
C ASN A 163 15.10 -10.75 -0.41
N MET A 164 14.29 -10.33 -1.38
CA MET A 164 13.85 -11.17 -2.51
C MET A 164 15.00 -11.79 -3.33
N PRO A 165 16.09 -11.07 -3.68
CA PRO A 165 17.25 -11.68 -4.34
C PRO A 165 17.92 -12.78 -3.51
N ARG A 166 17.94 -12.65 -2.18
CA ARG A 166 18.49 -13.68 -1.28
C ARG A 166 17.60 -14.92 -1.21
N MET A 167 16.28 -14.74 -1.25
CA MET A 167 15.32 -15.87 -1.27
C MET A 167 15.35 -16.64 -2.59
N ILE A 168 15.47 -15.94 -3.74
CA ILE A 168 15.63 -16.59 -5.05
C ILE A 168 16.95 -17.37 -5.12
N MET A 169 18.04 -16.82 -4.59
CA MET A 169 19.35 -17.50 -4.52
C MET A 169 19.34 -18.71 -3.58
N GLN A 170 18.51 -18.70 -2.52
CA GLN A 170 18.27 -19.86 -1.65
C GLN A 170 17.38 -20.92 -2.31
N GLN A 171 16.39 -20.54 -3.12
CA GLN A 171 15.56 -21.49 -3.87
C GLN A 171 16.27 -22.11 -5.07
N GLN A 172 17.28 -21.43 -5.64
CA GLN A 172 18.11 -21.98 -6.72
C GLN A 172 19.30 -22.82 -6.24
N LYS A 173 19.47 -23.02 -4.92
CA LYS A 173 20.45 -23.99 -4.41
C LYS A 173 19.85 -25.39 -4.57
N PRO A 174 20.44 -26.31 -5.36
CA PRO A 174 19.94 -27.67 -5.46
C PRO A 174 19.97 -28.33 -4.07
N PRO A 175 19.05 -29.26 -3.75
CA PRO A 175 19.15 -30.04 -2.52
C PRO A 175 20.51 -30.74 -2.55
N SER A 176 21.35 -30.39 -1.57
CA SER A 176 22.57 -31.14 -1.33
C SER A 176 22.13 -32.51 -0.80
N PRO A 177 22.51 -33.63 -1.42
CA PRO A 177 22.35 -34.91 -0.74
C PRO A 177 23.35 -34.94 0.40
N SER A 178 22.84 -35.17 1.61
CA SER A 178 23.64 -35.32 2.82
C SER A 178 24.48 -36.60 2.79
N GLU A 179 25.64 -36.52 3.44
CA GLU A 179 26.48 -37.60 4.00
C GLU A 179 27.28 -38.50 3.04
N SER A 180 28.57 -38.21 2.94
CA SER A 180 29.60 -39.26 3.00
C SER A 180 30.86 -38.70 3.66
N GLU A 181 31.11 -39.13 4.89
CA GLU A 181 32.38 -38.92 5.59
C GLU A 181 33.54 -39.52 4.79
N SER A 182 34.59 -38.73 4.59
CA SER A 182 35.94 -39.24 4.38
C SER A 182 36.93 -38.17 4.79
N SER A 183 37.63 -38.45 5.87
CA SER A 183 38.81 -37.76 6.38
C SER A 183 39.91 -37.66 5.31
N GLY A 184 40.60 -36.52 5.31
CA GLY A 184 41.72 -36.23 4.42
C GLY A 184 42.33 -34.88 4.78
N GLU A 185 43.13 -34.87 5.83
CA GLU A 185 43.96 -33.74 6.24
C GLU A 185 45.04 -33.47 5.17
N SER A 186 45.33 -32.19 4.86
CA SER A 186 46.70 -31.60 4.90
C SER A 186 46.78 -30.23 4.19
N SER A 187 47.06 -29.21 4.99
CA SER A 187 47.99 -28.07 4.82
C SER A 187 48.04 -27.20 3.55
N ASP A 188 47.83 -25.90 3.84
CA ASP A 188 48.62 -24.72 3.43
C ASP A 188 48.82 -24.35 1.96
N SER A 189 48.28 -23.18 1.61
CA SER A 189 49.12 -22.05 1.19
C SER A 189 48.31 -20.76 1.20
N GLY A 190 48.74 -19.80 2.01
CA GLY A 190 48.20 -18.45 2.04
C GLY A 190 48.51 -17.68 0.75
N SER A 191 47.61 -16.75 0.41
CA SER A 191 47.96 -15.59 -0.39
C SER A 191 47.20 -14.39 0.14
N SER A 192 47.97 -13.48 0.71
CA SER A 192 47.58 -12.15 1.14
C SER A 192 47.56 -11.17 -0.03
N SER A 193 46.84 -10.06 0.18
CA SER A 193 46.95 -8.76 -0.49
C SER A 193 46.35 -8.68 -1.91
N GLN A 194 45.81 -7.56 -2.40
CA GLN A 194 45.95 -6.15 -2.03
C GLN A 194 44.62 -5.41 -2.22
N SER A 195 44.40 -4.43 -1.36
CA SER A 195 43.52 -3.28 -1.54
C SER A 195 44.08 -2.34 -2.60
N GLU A 196 43.28 -1.99 -3.61
CA GLU A 196 43.59 -0.90 -4.52
C GLU A 196 42.49 0.17 -4.38
N SER A 197 42.81 1.22 -3.62
CA SER A 197 42.11 2.49 -3.65
C SER A 197 42.71 3.36 -4.75
N SER A 198 41.90 3.82 -5.70
CA SER A 198 42.32 4.86 -6.64
C SER A 198 41.40 6.07 -6.50
N SER A 199 41.91 7.08 -5.81
CA SER A 199 41.45 8.46 -5.80
C SER A 199 42.21 9.28 -6.84
N ASP A 200 41.61 10.43 -7.20
CA ASP A 200 42.13 11.56 -8.00
C ASP A 200 42.14 11.40 -9.54
N GLU A 201 41.74 12.37 -10.37
CA GLU A 201 41.77 13.82 -10.24
C GLU A 201 40.65 14.55 -11.03
N SER A 202 40.11 15.60 -10.40
CA SER A 202 39.91 16.96 -10.90
C SER A 202 40.05 17.29 -12.41
N GLU A 203 38.96 17.74 -13.05
CA GLU A 203 39.06 18.74 -14.13
C GLU A 203 38.10 19.93 -13.93
N LYS A 204 38.71 21.06 -13.55
CA LYS A 204 38.10 22.40 -13.53
C LYS A 204 37.93 22.91 -14.96
N LYS A 205 36.69 23.16 -15.41
CA LYS A 205 36.43 24.09 -16.54
C LYS A 205 35.54 25.28 -16.14
N ARG A 206 36.26 26.35 -15.80
CA ARG A 206 36.11 27.74 -16.27
C ARG A 206 34.76 28.46 -16.10
N ARG A 207 34.78 29.31 -15.07
CA ARG A 207 34.18 30.66 -15.02
C ARG A 207 34.16 31.38 -16.38
N LYS A 208 33.00 31.93 -16.75
CA LYS A 208 32.89 33.23 -17.41
C LYS A 208 31.79 34.06 -16.74
N ARG A 209 32.22 34.99 -15.89
CA ARG A 209 31.48 36.19 -15.48
C ARG A 209 31.46 37.17 -16.67
N ARG A 210 30.32 37.82 -16.94
CA ARG A 210 30.18 39.30 -16.87
C ARG A 210 28.81 39.79 -17.35
N LYS A 211 28.16 40.55 -16.45
CA LYS A 211 27.43 41.82 -16.65
C LYS A 211 26.53 41.95 -17.89
N LYS A 212 25.22 42.04 -17.66
CA LYS A 212 24.49 43.32 -17.65
C LYS A 212 23.26 43.19 -16.77
#